data_AF-A0A2E0KV98-F1
#
_entry.id   AF-A0A2E0KV98-F1
#
_cell.length_a   1.000
_cell.length_b   1.000
_cell.length_c   1.000
_cell.angle_alpha   90.00
_cell.angle_beta   90.00
_cell.angle_gamma   90.00
#
_symmetry.space_group_name_H-M   'P 1'
#
loop_
_entity.id
_entity.type
_entity.pdbx_description
1 polymer ?
#
loop_
_entity_poly.entity_id
_entity_poly.type
_entity_poly.pdbx_seq_one_letter_code
_entity_poly.pdbx_strand_id
1 'polypeptide(L)'
;MMTPHQSMQQGIEAIQAGNRAEGERLLRYAVKDTTLKGRLRATAFNWLGEVVTNREEKIRFFNEALAVDPANDYAEERLADLLRPPASKPQSQPPKPPDTLPGQKETPPPPPTLPGEAQALVAPPPPAPVYTPPGTQRPVFAQTPTMPVPQQPAAADYYVVGILDGPNGRGSGFFLTLDGMVVTTRFVVGARETVTVEFERGNRQIAQVLRSFPDVDVALLKTDQSVRQLLTPAPAGNIADNTPITILCHNQDNALGRRRETGRALAPHLFPTDITRLPDAGGGPVLNERQMLVGMITRNISSTSAYVYGVHLVAVQRCLDIYNYELRSVQNREYCSACGYASAAATVGGFYCESCGTVMPHAQNQTRAQTPSMASLYDDNTYLACTQCGARAGFYNGLCLRCGRAGDPAQVR
;
A
#
# COMPACT_ATOMS: atom_id res chain seq x y z
N MET A 1 31.85 26.93 -1.01
CA MET A 1 30.58 26.96 -1.76
C MET A 1 30.73 26.02 -2.93
N MET A 2 29.78 25.10 -3.15
CA MET A 2 29.80 24.19 -4.30
C MET A 2 29.51 24.95 -5.58
N THR A 3 30.22 24.62 -6.67
CA THR A 3 29.94 25.22 -7.97
C THR A 3 28.63 24.66 -8.56
N PRO A 4 27.95 25.39 -9.45
CA PRO A 4 26.72 24.90 -10.10
C PRO A 4 26.95 23.63 -10.92
N HIS A 5 28.14 23.48 -11.52
CA HIS A 5 28.54 22.25 -12.20
C HIS A 5 28.66 21.06 -11.24
N GLN A 6 29.32 21.25 -10.09
CA GLN A 6 29.41 20.22 -9.05
C GLN A 6 28.04 19.86 -8.48
N SER A 7 27.19 20.87 -8.27
CA SER A 7 25.82 20.67 -7.80
C SER A 7 24.98 19.90 -8.83
N MET A 8 25.13 20.21 -10.12
CA MET A 8 24.47 19.46 -11.18
C MET A 8 24.91 18.00 -11.20
N GLN A 9 26.23 17.76 -11.18
CA GLN A 9 26.79 16.42 -11.25
C GLN A 9 26.40 15.57 -10.04
N GLN A 10 26.49 16.12 -8.83
CA GLN A 10 26.03 15.45 -7.61
C GLN A 10 24.52 15.25 -7.59
N GLY A 11 23.74 16.16 -8.20
CA GLY A 11 22.32 15.98 -8.39
C GLY A 11 22.02 14.77 -9.28
N ILE A 12 22.73 14.64 -10.40
CA ILE A 12 22.59 13.49 -11.32
C ILE A 12 23.01 12.19 -10.62
N GLU A 13 24.16 12.17 -9.93
CA GLU A 13 24.64 11.02 -9.17
C GLU A 13 23.66 10.61 -8.06
N ALA A 14 23.05 11.58 -7.37
CA ALA A 14 22.03 11.32 -6.36
C ALA A 14 20.77 10.70 -6.97
N ILE A 15 20.34 11.14 -8.15
CA ILE A 15 19.20 10.53 -8.87
C ILE A 15 19.54 9.10 -9.29
N GLN A 16 20.74 8.88 -9.83
CA GLN A 16 21.21 7.56 -10.24
C GLN A 16 21.35 6.59 -9.05
N ALA A 17 21.72 7.11 -7.87
CA ALA A 17 21.74 6.37 -6.61
C ALA A 17 20.35 6.16 -5.98
N GLY A 18 19.27 6.56 -6.65
CA GLY A 18 17.89 6.41 -6.19
C GLY A 18 17.42 7.51 -5.22
N ASN A 19 18.29 8.45 -4.84
CA ASN A 19 17.94 9.58 -3.99
C ASN A 19 17.39 10.75 -4.82
N ARG A 20 16.15 10.55 -5.31
CA ARG A 20 15.46 11.52 -6.18
C ARG A 20 15.23 12.88 -5.54
N ALA A 21 14.95 12.92 -4.24
CA ALA A 21 14.69 14.18 -3.52
C ALA A 21 15.94 15.05 -3.41
N GLU A 22 17.09 14.45 -3.06
CA GLU A 22 18.36 15.18 -3.00
C GLU A 22 18.84 15.58 -4.40
N GLY A 23 18.65 14.69 -5.37
CA GLY A 23 18.89 14.94 -6.77
C GLY A 23 18.15 16.16 -7.32
N GLU A 24 16.83 16.20 -7.09
CA GLU A 24 15.99 17.33 -7.47
C GLU A 24 16.46 18.63 -6.82
N ARG A 25 16.76 18.60 -5.51
CA ARG A 25 17.22 19.76 -4.75
C ARG A 25 18.50 20.34 -5.34
N LEU A 26 19.49 19.48 -5.63
CA LEU A 26 20.79 19.85 -6.17
C LEU A 26 20.70 20.37 -7.61
N LEU A 27 19.85 19.75 -8.45
CA LEU A 27 19.59 20.24 -9.80
C LEU A 27 18.85 21.58 -9.81
N ARG A 28 17.83 21.76 -8.96
CA ARG A 28 17.14 23.05 -8.81
C ARG A 28 18.08 24.15 -8.32
N TYR A 29 19.07 23.81 -7.50
CA TYR A 29 20.12 24.73 -7.11
C TYR A 29 21.05 25.06 -8.29
N ALA A 30 21.47 24.06 -9.07
CA ALA A 30 22.36 24.22 -10.21
C ALA A 30 21.76 25.09 -11.34
N VAL A 31 20.47 24.94 -11.65
CA VAL A 31 19.80 25.72 -12.72
C VAL A 31 19.46 27.16 -12.31
N LYS A 32 19.39 27.45 -11.01
CA LYS A 32 19.19 28.82 -10.51
C LYS A 32 20.39 29.72 -10.77
N ASP A 33 21.57 29.14 -10.88
CA ASP A 33 22.78 29.88 -11.23
C ASP A 33 22.88 30.04 -12.76
N THR A 34 23.13 31.27 -13.21
CA THR A 34 23.22 31.63 -14.64
C THR A 34 24.58 31.31 -15.26
N THR A 35 25.54 30.85 -14.45
CA THR A 35 26.86 30.38 -14.92
C THR A 35 26.79 29.00 -15.59
N LEU A 36 25.78 28.18 -15.26
CA LEU A 36 25.50 26.94 -15.97
C LEU A 36 24.78 27.26 -17.29
N LYS A 37 25.47 27.08 -18.44
CA LYS A 37 24.99 27.46 -19.78
C LYS A 37 25.10 26.32 -20.79
N GLY A 38 24.42 26.48 -21.92
CA GLY A 38 24.45 25.55 -23.05
C GLY A 38 23.97 24.14 -22.68
N ARG A 39 24.59 23.12 -23.28
CA ARG A 39 24.17 21.71 -23.14
C ARG A 39 24.12 21.20 -21.71
N LEU A 40 24.95 21.73 -20.81
CA LEU A 40 24.96 21.33 -19.39
C LEU A 40 23.69 21.80 -18.68
N ARG A 41 23.23 23.01 -18.99
CA ARG A 41 21.97 23.55 -18.45
C ARG A 41 20.76 22.81 -19.03
N ALA A 42 20.78 22.48 -20.33
CA ALA A 42 19.76 21.64 -20.95
C ALA A 42 19.71 20.24 -20.31
N THR A 43 20.87 19.64 -20.03
CA THR A 43 20.99 18.36 -19.31
C THR A 43 20.37 18.44 -17.92
N ALA A 44 20.66 19.49 -17.15
CA ALA A 44 20.07 19.67 -15.83
C ALA A 44 18.53 19.78 -15.87
N PHE A 45 17.99 20.44 -16.90
CA PHE A 45 16.53 20.50 -17.11
C PHE A 45 15.93 19.17 -17.56
N ASN A 46 16.61 18.39 -18.41
CA ASN A 46 16.18 17.04 -18.78
C ASN A 46 16.03 16.16 -17.53
N TRP A 47 17.04 16.16 -16.65
CA TRP A 47 17.00 15.40 -15.40
C TRP A 47 15.91 15.91 -14.44
N LEU A 48 15.67 17.23 -14.36
CA LEU A 48 14.56 17.77 -13.59
C LEU A 48 13.20 17.31 -14.13
N GLY A 49 13.02 17.28 -15.45
CA GLY A 49 11.79 16.81 -16.11
C GLY A 49 11.47 15.33 -15.85
N GLU A 50 12.49 14.51 -15.62
CA GLU A 50 12.31 13.09 -15.27
C GLU A 50 11.96 12.88 -13.79
N VAL A 51 12.55 13.70 -12.91
CA VAL A 51 12.41 13.53 -11.46
C VAL A 51 11.12 14.12 -10.90
N VAL A 52 10.66 15.26 -11.42
CA VAL A 52 9.43 15.89 -10.92
C VAL A 52 8.20 15.06 -11.26
N THR A 53 7.21 15.04 -10.38
CA THR A 53 6.00 14.21 -10.56
C THR A 53 4.84 14.95 -11.22
N ASN A 54 4.82 16.28 -11.14
CA ASN A 54 3.76 17.10 -11.73
C ASN A 54 3.95 17.22 -13.25
N ARG A 55 2.94 16.81 -14.04
CA ARG A 55 2.92 16.88 -15.51
C ARG A 55 3.20 18.29 -16.04
N GLU A 56 2.65 19.32 -15.42
CA GLU A 56 2.87 20.71 -15.85
C GLU A 56 4.31 21.15 -15.62
N GLU A 57 4.90 20.74 -14.50
CA GLU A 57 6.33 21.01 -14.23
C GLU A 57 7.25 20.24 -15.17
N LYS A 58 6.91 18.98 -15.52
CA LYS A 58 7.65 18.22 -16.53
C LYS A 58 7.68 18.97 -17.86
N ILE A 59 6.51 19.37 -18.34
CA ILE A 59 6.35 20.15 -19.58
C ILE A 59 7.19 21.43 -19.53
N ARG A 60 7.15 22.16 -18.40
CA ARG A 60 7.96 23.37 -18.22
C ARG A 60 9.46 23.07 -18.35
N PHE A 61 9.97 22.05 -17.67
CA PHE A 61 11.40 21.73 -17.71
C PHE A 61 11.89 21.24 -19.07
N PHE A 62 11.10 20.43 -19.79
CA PHE A 62 11.46 20.04 -21.14
C PHE A 62 11.43 21.21 -22.13
N ASN A 63 10.48 22.15 -21.97
CA ASN A 63 10.48 23.41 -22.75
C ASN A 63 11.73 24.28 -22.45
N GLU A 64 12.12 24.40 -21.18
CA GLU A 64 13.34 25.12 -20.79
C GLU A 64 14.61 24.44 -21.32
N ALA A 65 14.62 23.10 -21.42
CA ALA A 65 15.72 22.36 -22.03
C ALA A 65 15.84 22.66 -23.54
N LEU A 66 14.73 22.70 -24.27
CA LEU A 66 14.68 23.04 -25.70
C LEU A 66 14.98 24.52 -25.97
N ALA A 67 14.61 25.42 -25.07
CA ALA A 67 14.94 26.84 -25.18
C ALA A 67 16.46 27.10 -25.10
N VAL A 68 17.18 26.24 -24.36
CA VAL A 68 18.63 26.34 -24.17
C VAL A 68 19.41 25.53 -25.21
N ASP A 69 18.88 24.38 -25.64
CA ASP A 69 19.44 23.52 -26.69
C ASP A 69 18.33 23.04 -27.63
N PRO A 70 18.06 23.77 -28.73
CA PRO A 70 17.02 23.42 -29.68
C PRO A 70 17.24 22.09 -30.42
N ALA A 71 18.44 21.51 -30.37
CA ALA A 71 18.78 20.22 -30.99
C ALA A 71 18.74 19.04 -29.98
N ASN A 72 17.98 19.20 -28.89
CA ASN A 72 17.87 18.20 -27.82
C ASN A 72 16.70 17.24 -28.10
N ASP A 73 16.98 16.22 -28.93
CA ASP A 73 16.01 15.19 -29.37
C ASP A 73 15.28 14.53 -28.18
N TYR A 74 15.97 14.36 -27.05
CA TYR A 74 15.41 13.76 -25.83
C TYR A 74 14.29 14.60 -25.21
N ALA A 75 14.48 15.92 -25.14
CA ALA A 75 13.46 16.81 -24.59
C ALA A 75 12.25 16.94 -25.52
N GLU A 76 12.48 16.89 -26.84
CA GLU A 76 11.42 16.93 -27.85
C GLU A 76 10.53 15.69 -27.78
N GLU A 77 11.13 14.49 -27.75
CA GLU A 77 10.38 13.22 -27.64
C GLU A 77 9.55 13.17 -26.35
N ARG A 78 10.16 13.54 -25.21
CA ARG A 78 9.46 13.57 -23.91
C ARG A 78 8.34 14.58 -23.86
N LEU A 79 8.50 15.74 -24.49
CA LEU A 79 7.44 16.74 -24.57
C LEU A 79 6.29 16.25 -25.46
N ALA A 80 6.58 15.61 -26.59
CA ALA A 80 5.58 15.02 -27.47
C ALA A 80 4.75 13.93 -26.76
N ASP A 81 5.40 13.06 -25.98
CA ASP A 81 4.74 12.06 -25.14
C ASP A 81 3.82 12.71 -24.08
N LEU A 82 4.29 13.77 -23.44
CA LEU A 82 3.55 14.48 -22.39
C LEU A 82 2.38 15.32 -22.93
N LEU A 83 2.44 15.77 -24.18
CA LEU A 83 1.37 16.50 -24.85
C LEU A 83 0.39 15.59 -25.59
N ARG A 84 0.72 14.30 -25.74
CA ARG A 84 -0.19 13.32 -26.32
C ARG A 84 -1.48 13.28 -25.48
N PRO A 85 -2.66 13.49 -26.10
CA PRO A 85 -3.91 13.30 -25.39
C PRO A 85 -3.98 11.84 -24.93
N PRO A 86 -4.52 11.58 -23.72
CA PRO A 86 -4.69 10.21 -23.25
C PRO A 86 -5.48 9.45 -24.31
N ALA A 87 -4.95 8.30 -24.74
CA ALA A 87 -5.68 7.43 -25.65
C ALA A 87 -7.08 7.22 -25.06
N SER A 88 -8.10 7.68 -25.79
CA SER A 88 -9.47 7.26 -25.52
C SER A 88 -9.43 5.74 -25.45
N LYS A 89 -9.91 5.17 -24.34
CA LYS A 89 -10.20 3.73 -24.28
C LYS A 89 -10.91 3.39 -25.59
N PRO A 90 -10.55 2.29 -26.29
CA PRO A 90 -11.27 1.90 -27.47
C PRO A 90 -12.75 1.83 -27.11
N GLN A 91 -13.54 2.76 -27.64
CA GLN A 91 -14.98 2.58 -27.69
C GLN A 91 -15.16 1.29 -28.46
N SER A 92 -15.72 0.28 -27.81
CA SER A 92 -16.14 -0.97 -28.43
C SER A 92 -17.04 -0.62 -29.62
N GLN A 93 -16.46 -0.63 -30.81
CA GLN A 93 -17.21 -0.57 -32.05
C GLN A 93 -18.07 -1.85 -32.11
N PRO A 94 -19.36 -1.75 -32.47
CA PRO A 94 -20.15 -2.93 -32.77
C PRO A 94 -19.48 -3.72 -33.91
N PRO A 95 -19.43 -5.06 -33.85
CA PRO A 95 -18.75 -5.85 -34.86
C PRO A 95 -19.44 -5.68 -36.21
N LYS A 96 -18.65 -5.37 -37.24
CA LYS A 96 -19.08 -5.36 -38.64
C LYS A 96 -19.17 -6.82 -39.15
N PRO A 97 -20.21 -7.21 -39.91
CA PRO A 97 -20.45 -8.61 -40.26
C PRO A 97 -19.49 -9.09 -41.36
N PRO A 98 -19.21 -10.42 -41.44
CA PRO A 98 -18.50 -11.01 -42.57
C PRO A 98 -19.46 -11.33 -43.73
N ASP A 99 -19.21 -10.76 -44.92
CA ASP A 99 -19.67 -11.31 -46.20
C ASP A 99 -18.58 -12.30 -46.69
N THR A 100 -18.85 -13.55 -47.09
CA THR A 100 -19.70 -13.91 -48.23
C THR A 100 -20.17 -15.39 -48.16
N LEU A 101 -21.42 -15.59 -48.60
CA LEU A 101 -22.33 -16.74 -48.89
C LEU A 101 -21.76 -18.08 -49.43
N PRO A 102 -22.53 -19.21 -49.57
CA PRO A 102 -24.01 -19.32 -49.74
C PRO A 102 -24.74 -20.53 -49.07
N GLY A 103 -26.09 -20.45 -48.96
CA GLY A 103 -26.95 -21.65 -48.91
C GLY A 103 -28.10 -21.66 -47.88
N GLN A 104 -29.25 -21.15 -48.31
CA GLN A 104 -30.60 -21.08 -47.72
C GLN A 104 -31.10 -22.27 -46.86
N LYS A 105 -31.89 -21.98 -45.81
CA LYS A 105 -33.37 -22.09 -45.83
C LYS A 105 -34.05 -21.49 -44.59
N GLU A 106 -35.30 -21.09 -44.81
CA GLU A 106 -36.10 -20.08 -44.11
C GLU A 106 -36.71 -20.51 -42.77
N THR A 107 -36.93 -19.52 -41.89
CA THR A 107 -37.88 -19.58 -40.76
C THR A 107 -39.30 -19.21 -41.20
N PRO A 108 -40.34 -19.91 -40.74
CA PRO A 108 -41.73 -19.47 -40.86
C PRO A 108 -42.17 -18.56 -39.67
N PRO A 109 -43.22 -17.73 -39.87
CA PRO A 109 -43.65 -16.65 -38.97
C PRO A 109 -44.67 -17.08 -37.88
N PRO A 110 -44.99 -16.22 -36.89
CA PRO A 110 -45.91 -16.56 -35.80
C PRO A 110 -47.39 -16.44 -36.21
N PRO A 111 -48.30 -17.27 -35.65
CA PRO A 111 -49.74 -17.11 -35.85
C PRO A 111 -50.43 -16.28 -34.73
N PRO A 112 -51.63 -15.71 -35.01
CA PRO A 112 -52.39 -14.81 -34.14
C PRO A 112 -53.42 -15.49 -33.22
N THR A 113 -53.86 -14.74 -32.20
CA THR A 113 -54.86 -15.04 -31.13
C THR A 113 -56.32 -15.23 -31.59
N LEU A 114 -57.08 -16.10 -30.88
CA LEU A 114 -58.56 -16.03 -30.69
C LEU A 114 -59.00 -16.81 -29.40
N PRO A 115 -60.24 -16.59 -28.87
CA PRO A 115 -60.62 -16.75 -27.46
C PRO A 115 -61.46 -18.01 -27.13
N GLY A 116 -61.48 -18.35 -25.83
CA GLY A 116 -62.61 -18.96 -25.10
C GLY A 116 -62.99 -20.41 -25.42
N GLU A 117 -62.85 -21.33 -24.45
CA GLU A 117 -63.99 -21.98 -23.78
C GLU A 117 -63.55 -23.05 -22.76
N ALA A 118 -64.28 -23.03 -21.64
CA ALA A 118 -64.65 -24.07 -20.68
C ALA A 118 -63.64 -25.16 -20.23
N GLN A 119 -63.23 -25.00 -18.96
CA GLN A 119 -63.40 -25.96 -17.84
C GLN A 119 -63.10 -27.45 -18.03
N ALA A 120 -62.08 -27.94 -17.32
CA ALA A 120 -62.25 -29.15 -16.51
C ALA A 120 -61.28 -29.15 -15.31
N LEU A 121 -61.86 -29.48 -14.16
CA LEU A 121 -61.32 -29.51 -12.81
C LEU A 121 -60.51 -30.79 -12.52
N VAL A 122 -59.53 -30.67 -11.59
CA VAL A 122 -59.08 -31.69 -10.61
C VAL A 122 -58.13 -32.79 -11.19
N ALA A 123 -56.98 -33.15 -10.60
CA ALA A 123 -56.62 -33.39 -9.20
C ALA A 123 -55.10 -33.17 -8.91
N PRO A 124 -54.68 -33.00 -7.64
CA PRO A 124 -53.26 -32.85 -7.26
C PRO A 124 -52.49 -34.19 -7.23
N PRO A 125 -51.16 -34.18 -7.49
CA PRO A 125 -50.32 -35.37 -7.44
C PRO A 125 -49.99 -35.84 -6.01
N PRO A 126 -49.66 -37.14 -5.82
CA PRO A 126 -49.61 -37.81 -4.52
C PRO A 126 -48.36 -37.50 -3.67
N PRO A 127 -48.43 -37.73 -2.34
CA PRO A 127 -47.34 -37.39 -1.42
C PRO A 127 -46.17 -38.39 -1.47
N ALA A 128 -44.96 -37.86 -1.23
CA ALA A 128 -43.70 -38.59 -1.14
C ALA A 128 -43.69 -39.61 0.02
N PRO A 129 -42.96 -40.74 -0.12
CA PRO A 129 -42.99 -41.82 0.86
C PRO A 129 -42.29 -41.45 2.18
N VAL A 130 -42.98 -41.81 3.27
CA VAL A 130 -42.50 -41.77 4.65
C VAL A 130 -41.56 -42.95 4.89
N TYR A 131 -40.33 -42.68 5.31
CA TYR A 131 -39.40 -43.72 5.79
C TYR A 131 -39.42 -43.74 7.32
N THR A 132 -39.90 -44.84 7.90
CA THR A 132 -39.82 -45.13 9.34
C THR A 132 -38.50 -45.82 9.69
N PRO A 133 -37.73 -45.34 10.68
CA PRO A 133 -36.60 -46.08 11.20
C PRO A 133 -37.06 -47.16 12.21
N PRO A 134 -36.48 -48.39 12.18
CA PRO A 134 -36.68 -49.37 13.24
C PRO A 134 -35.82 -49.07 14.48
N GLY A 135 -36.33 -49.46 15.64
CA GLY A 135 -35.80 -49.10 16.95
C GLY A 135 -34.50 -49.80 17.39
N THR A 136 -33.91 -49.15 18.40
CA THR A 136 -33.05 -49.69 19.48
C THR A 136 -31.80 -50.47 19.10
N GLN A 137 -30.65 -49.79 19.21
CA GLN A 137 -29.58 -50.10 20.17
C GLN A 137 -28.77 -48.82 20.45
N ARG A 138 -28.57 -48.49 21.74
CA ARG A 138 -27.73 -47.36 22.16
C ARG A 138 -26.25 -47.72 21.96
N PRO A 139 -25.46 -46.97 21.17
CA PRO A 139 -24.01 -46.98 21.32
C PRO A 139 -23.68 -46.12 22.55
N VAL A 140 -22.91 -46.67 23.47
CA VAL A 140 -22.22 -45.89 24.51
C VAL A 140 -21.16 -45.07 23.78
N PHE A 141 -21.39 -43.76 23.63
CA PHE A 141 -20.36 -42.85 23.15
C PHE A 141 -19.28 -42.73 24.24
N ALA A 142 -18.09 -43.24 23.96
CA ALA A 142 -16.90 -42.86 24.69
C ALA A 142 -16.77 -41.33 24.62
N GLN A 143 -16.64 -40.68 25.78
CA GLN A 143 -16.47 -39.24 25.87
C GLN A 143 -15.20 -38.85 25.11
N THR A 144 -15.37 -38.15 24.00
CA THR A 144 -14.27 -37.47 23.32
C THR A 144 -13.69 -36.46 24.31
N PRO A 145 -12.37 -36.43 24.56
CA PRO A 145 -11.75 -35.40 25.37
C PRO A 145 -12.14 -34.04 24.81
N THR A 146 -12.80 -33.22 25.62
CA THR A 146 -13.13 -31.85 25.28
C THR A 146 -11.81 -31.11 25.15
N MET A 147 -11.34 -30.92 23.93
CA MET A 147 -10.25 -29.98 23.66
C MET A 147 -10.69 -28.62 24.22
N PRO A 148 -9.86 -27.92 25.01
CA PRO A 148 -10.19 -26.59 25.46
C PRO A 148 -10.40 -25.72 24.22
N VAL A 149 -11.62 -25.20 24.04
CA VAL A 149 -11.83 -24.07 23.13
C VAL A 149 -10.91 -22.96 23.64
N PRO A 150 -10.00 -22.41 22.81
CA PRO A 150 -9.19 -21.28 23.22
C PRO A 150 -10.14 -20.19 23.72
N GLN A 151 -10.06 -19.86 25.01
CA GLN A 151 -10.87 -18.80 25.59
C GLN A 151 -10.42 -17.50 24.92
N GLN A 152 -11.21 -17.04 23.94
CA GLN A 152 -11.05 -15.72 23.35
C GLN A 152 -10.99 -14.71 24.51
N PRO A 153 -9.95 -13.88 24.64
CA PRO A 153 -9.89 -12.92 25.73
C PRO A 153 -11.13 -12.03 25.69
N ALA A 154 -11.76 -11.84 26.85
CA ALA A 154 -12.95 -11.01 26.98
C ALA A 154 -12.67 -9.63 26.38
N ALA A 155 -13.48 -9.23 25.40
CA ALA A 155 -13.24 -8.00 24.65
C ALA A 155 -13.24 -6.78 25.59
N ALA A 156 -12.21 -5.94 25.49
CA ALA A 156 -11.96 -4.81 26.37
C ALA A 156 -12.44 -3.46 25.78
N ASP A 157 -12.52 -2.42 26.63
CA ASP A 157 -13.14 -1.11 26.33
C ASP A 157 -12.14 0.01 26.00
N TYR A 158 -10.87 -0.31 25.73
CA TYR A 158 -9.85 0.67 25.35
C TYR A 158 -9.70 0.80 23.83
N TYR A 159 -9.40 2.02 23.36
CA TYR A 159 -9.25 2.33 21.93
C TYR A 159 -7.79 2.55 21.50
N VAL A 160 -6.95 2.97 22.44
CA VAL A 160 -5.58 3.41 22.21
C VAL A 160 -4.64 2.45 22.91
N VAL A 161 -3.50 2.16 22.28
CA VAL A 161 -2.44 1.31 22.80
C VAL A 161 -1.11 2.05 22.74
N GLY A 162 -0.20 1.74 23.65
CA GLY A 162 1.17 2.23 23.62
C GLY A 162 2.10 1.26 22.94
N ILE A 163 3.04 1.76 22.13
CA ILE A 163 4.17 0.98 21.61
C ILE A 163 5.39 1.33 22.44
N LEU A 164 5.99 0.35 23.11
CA LEU A 164 6.98 0.59 24.16
C LEU A 164 8.44 0.53 23.72
N ASP A 165 8.75 -0.33 22.76
CA ASP A 165 10.11 -0.74 22.40
C ASP A 165 10.48 -0.39 20.94
N GLY A 166 9.76 0.54 20.34
CA GLY A 166 10.10 1.09 19.04
C GLY A 166 11.49 1.77 19.02
N PRO A 167 12.29 1.63 17.94
CA PRO A 167 13.63 2.24 17.86
C PRO A 167 13.63 3.77 17.98
N ASN A 168 12.51 4.44 17.67
CA ASN A 168 12.38 5.89 17.72
C ASN A 168 11.63 6.40 18.97
N GLY A 169 11.60 5.58 20.02
CA GLY A 169 10.95 5.89 21.29
C GLY A 169 9.53 5.32 21.39
N ARG A 170 8.85 5.69 22.48
CA ARG A 170 7.47 5.26 22.74
C ARG A 170 6.51 5.98 21.82
N GLY A 171 5.49 5.28 21.35
CA GLY A 171 4.42 5.84 20.54
C GLY A 171 3.05 5.36 20.96
N SER A 172 2.05 5.82 20.22
CA SER A 172 0.66 5.41 20.37
C SER A 172 0.16 4.72 19.11
N GLY A 173 -0.90 3.94 19.26
CA GLY A 173 -1.63 3.30 18.18
C GLY A 173 -3.09 3.12 18.58
N PHE A 174 -3.93 2.66 17.66
CA PHE A 174 -5.33 2.39 17.96
C PHE A 174 -5.87 1.23 17.11
N PHE A 175 -6.97 0.64 17.55
CA PHE A 175 -7.58 -0.50 16.85
C PHE A 175 -8.29 -0.06 15.56
N LEU A 176 -8.01 -0.78 14.47
CA LEU A 176 -8.75 -0.68 13.19
C LEU A 176 -9.82 -1.76 13.05
N THR A 177 -9.69 -2.87 13.77
CA THR A 177 -10.60 -4.01 13.70
C THR A 177 -10.88 -4.59 15.08
N LEU A 178 -12.06 -5.20 15.25
CA LEU A 178 -12.47 -5.79 16.53
C LEU A 178 -11.65 -7.02 16.92
N ASP A 179 -11.03 -7.71 15.95
CA ASP A 179 -10.20 -8.89 16.15
C ASP A 179 -8.74 -8.56 16.53
N GLY A 180 -8.43 -7.29 16.80
CA GLY A 180 -7.15 -6.92 17.38
C GLY A 180 -6.09 -6.41 16.41
N MET A 181 -6.49 -5.93 15.22
CA MET A 181 -5.56 -5.22 14.35
C MET A 181 -5.40 -3.78 14.82
N VAL A 182 -4.16 -3.37 15.03
CA VAL A 182 -3.78 -2.03 15.48
C VAL A 182 -3.06 -1.30 14.37
N VAL A 183 -3.30 0.00 14.25
CA VAL A 183 -2.50 0.90 13.42
C VAL A 183 -1.64 1.82 14.28
N THR A 184 -0.44 2.12 13.80
CA THR A 184 0.46 3.12 14.36
C THR A 184 1.32 3.75 13.26
N THR A 185 2.20 4.68 13.65
CA THR A 185 3.21 5.26 12.78
C THR A 185 4.33 4.26 12.50
N ARG A 186 4.75 4.16 11.22
CA ARG A 186 5.91 3.35 10.86
C ARG A 186 7.18 3.87 11.54
N PHE A 187 7.28 5.18 11.76
CA PHE A 187 8.39 5.79 12.49
C PHE A 187 8.68 5.10 13.81
N VAL A 188 7.64 4.83 14.61
CA VAL A 188 7.78 4.13 15.90
C VAL A 188 8.25 2.70 15.71
N VAL A 189 7.69 1.97 14.75
CA VAL A 189 7.99 0.55 14.53
C VAL A 189 9.38 0.32 13.92
N GLY A 190 9.80 1.21 13.02
CA GLY A 190 11.05 1.08 12.28
C GLY A 190 11.10 -0.18 11.41
N ALA A 191 12.19 -0.94 11.53
CA ALA A 191 12.42 -2.20 10.81
C ALA A 191 12.13 -3.45 11.65
N ARG A 192 11.47 -3.31 12.82
CA ARG A 192 11.18 -4.46 13.69
C ARG A 192 10.08 -5.34 13.10
N GLU A 193 10.20 -6.64 13.33
CA GLU A 193 9.17 -7.64 12.99
C GLU A 193 8.13 -7.80 14.10
N THR A 194 8.51 -7.46 15.33
CA THR A 194 7.64 -7.46 16.50
C THR A 194 7.88 -6.23 17.35
N VAL A 195 6.83 -5.78 18.04
CA VAL A 195 6.90 -4.68 19.00
C VAL A 195 6.10 -5.03 20.24
N THR A 196 6.50 -4.52 21.39
CA THR A 196 5.77 -4.63 22.63
C THR A 196 4.68 -3.56 22.68
N VAL A 197 3.42 -4.00 22.67
CA VAL A 197 2.25 -3.15 22.85
C VAL A 197 1.77 -3.19 24.31
N GLU A 198 1.26 -2.07 24.80
CA GLU A 198 0.66 -1.93 26.12
C GLU A 198 -0.76 -1.42 25.95
N PHE A 199 -1.75 -2.13 26.50
CA PHE A 199 -3.16 -1.80 26.34
C PHE A 199 -3.67 -0.88 27.45
N GLU A 200 -3.61 -1.40 28.67
CA GLU A 200 -3.81 -0.65 29.91
C GLU A 200 -2.52 -0.70 30.70
N ARG A 201 -2.38 0.16 31.72
CA ARG A 201 -1.16 0.22 32.52
C ARG A 201 -0.78 -1.16 33.06
N GLY A 202 0.33 -1.70 32.55
CA GLY A 202 0.87 -3.00 32.95
C GLY A 202 0.43 -4.20 32.11
N ASN A 203 -0.63 -4.09 31.29
CA ASN A 203 -1.01 -5.17 30.38
C ASN A 203 -0.23 -5.03 29.07
N ARG A 204 0.80 -5.87 28.91
CA ARG A 204 1.73 -5.84 27.79
C ARG A 204 1.66 -7.13 27.00
N GLN A 205 1.78 -7.00 25.68
CA GLN A 205 1.82 -8.12 24.76
C GLN A 205 2.82 -7.85 23.64
N ILE A 206 3.42 -8.91 23.11
CA ILE A 206 4.16 -8.82 21.85
C ILE A 206 3.14 -8.80 20.70
N ALA A 207 3.18 -7.75 19.89
CA ALA A 207 2.44 -7.63 18.64
C ALA A 207 3.35 -7.94 17.45
N GLN A 208 2.81 -8.61 16.45
CA GLN A 208 3.50 -8.87 15.18
C GLN A 208 3.25 -7.70 14.23
N VAL A 209 4.29 -7.24 13.55
CA VAL A 209 4.13 -6.28 12.45
C VAL A 209 3.67 -7.05 11.22
N LEU A 210 2.51 -6.69 10.68
CA LEU A 210 1.92 -7.38 9.53
C LEU A 210 2.38 -6.76 8.20
N ARG A 211 2.37 -5.43 8.15
CA ARG A 211 2.65 -4.62 6.96
C ARG A 211 3.01 -3.21 7.40
N SER A 212 3.91 -2.54 6.66
CA SER A 212 4.15 -1.12 6.82
C SER A 212 4.28 -0.40 5.49
N PHE A 213 3.89 0.87 5.46
CA PHE A 213 3.82 1.74 4.30
C PHE A 213 4.71 2.96 4.56
N PRO A 214 6.00 2.90 4.19
CA PRO A 214 6.97 3.97 4.46
C PRO A 214 6.61 5.33 3.86
N ASP A 215 5.91 5.31 2.73
CA ASP A 215 5.49 6.44 1.91
C ASP A 215 4.37 7.29 2.55
N VAL A 216 3.56 6.70 3.43
CA VAL A 216 2.50 7.39 4.18
C VAL A 216 2.67 7.29 5.70
N ASP A 217 3.79 6.69 6.14
CA ASP A 217 4.16 6.48 7.54
C ASP A 217 3.14 5.67 8.37
N VAL A 218 2.60 4.60 7.80
CA VAL A 218 1.62 3.72 8.47
C VAL A 218 2.21 2.34 8.72
N ALA A 219 1.95 1.75 9.89
CA ALA A 219 2.24 0.36 10.19
C ALA A 219 1.01 -0.34 10.78
N LEU A 220 0.76 -1.57 10.32
CA LEU A 220 -0.31 -2.45 10.80
C LEU A 220 0.29 -3.54 11.67
N LEU A 221 -0.30 -3.73 12.85
CA LEU A 221 0.13 -4.69 13.87
C LEU A 221 -1.00 -5.68 14.15
N LYS A 222 -0.65 -6.93 14.43
CA LYS A 222 -1.56 -7.93 14.99
C LYS A 222 -1.34 -8.07 16.48
N THR A 223 -2.43 -8.04 17.22
CA THR A 223 -2.50 -8.40 18.63
C THR A 223 -3.50 -9.54 18.82
N ASP A 224 -3.44 -10.20 19.99
CA ASP A 224 -4.38 -11.24 20.38
C ASP A 224 -5.57 -10.67 21.18
N GLN A 225 -5.58 -9.35 21.40
CA GLN A 225 -6.66 -8.68 22.12
C GLN A 225 -7.80 -8.35 21.17
N SER A 226 -9.01 -8.81 21.51
CA SER A 226 -10.22 -8.34 20.86
C SER A 226 -10.79 -7.13 21.62
N VAL A 227 -11.43 -6.21 20.90
CA VAL A 227 -12.08 -5.03 21.49
C VAL A 227 -13.57 -5.03 21.18
N ARG A 228 -14.39 -4.40 22.04
CA ARG A 228 -15.85 -4.37 21.85
C ARG A 228 -16.29 -3.33 20.84
N GLN A 229 -15.55 -2.24 20.77
CA GLN A 229 -15.91 -1.07 19.98
C GLN A 229 -14.65 -0.43 19.38
N LEU A 230 -14.80 0.13 18.19
CA LEU A 230 -13.78 0.93 17.52
C LEU A 230 -14.13 2.41 17.63
N LEU A 231 -13.12 3.26 17.44
CA LEU A 231 -13.35 4.69 17.28
C LEU A 231 -14.26 4.94 16.07
N THR A 232 -15.28 5.78 16.27
CA THR A 232 -16.25 6.09 15.22
C THR A 232 -15.59 6.92 14.12
N PRO A 233 -15.52 6.44 12.86
CA PRO A 233 -14.94 7.21 11.77
C PRO A 233 -15.81 8.41 11.41
N ALA A 234 -15.18 9.55 11.11
CA ALA A 234 -15.87 10.73 10.61
C ALA A 234 -16.37 10.49 9.16
N PRO A 235 -17.59 10.94 8.81
CA PRO A 235 -18.09 10.86 7.44
C PRO A 235 -17.33 11.84 6.52
N ALA A 236 -16.72 11.28 5.47
CA ALA A 236 -15.98 11.94 4.38
C ALA A 236 -14.64 12.65 4.74
N GLY A 237 -13.69 12.55 3.80
CA GLY A 237 -12.24 12.58 4.04
C GLY A 237 -11.55 13.93 4.21
N ASN A 238 -12.27 15.05 4.20
CA ASN A 238 -11.65 16.38 4.36
C ASN A 238 -12.09 17.02 5.68
N ILE A 239 -11.11 17.33 6.52
CA ILE A 239 -11.29 18.10 7.75
C ILE A 239 -11.23 19.58 7.33
N ALA A 240 -12.18 20.42 7.75
CA ALA A 240 -12.16 21.85 7.42
C ALA A 240 -10.98 22.56 8.10
N ASP A 241 -10.51 23.68 7.53
CA ASP A 241 -9.48 24.50 8.18
C ASP A 241 -9.98 25.00 9.55
N ASN A 242 -9.07 25.15 10.49
CA ASN A 242 -9.31 25.57 11.86
C ASN A 242 -10.20 24.64 12.70
N THR A 243 -10.58 23.46 12.19
CA THR A 243 -11.29 22.43 12.96
C THR A 243 -10.45 22.04 14.18
N PRO A 244 -10.99 22.14 15.41
CA PRO A 244 -10.37 21.61 16.61
C PRO A 244 -10.13 20.11 16.49
N ILE A 245 -8.92 19.69 16.87
CA ILE A 245 -8.51 18.30 16.89
C ILE A 245 -7.97 17.92 18.26
N THR A 246 -8.24 16.68 18.66
CA THR A 246 -7.71 16.05 19.87
C THR A 246 -6.93 14.82 19.47
N ILE A 247 -5.72 14.68 19.98
CA ILE A 247 -4.87 13.51 19.77
C ILE A 247 -4.86 12.71 21.05
N LEU A 248 -5.34 11.47 20.98
CA LEU A 248 -5.28 10.56 22.11
C LEU A 248 -3.88 9.94 22.18
N CYS A 249 -3.20 10.18 23.29
CA CYS A 249 -1.85 9.64 23.56
C CYS A 249 -1.94 8.57 24.67
N HIS A 250 -1.27 7.44 24.48
CA HIS A 250 -1.30 6.35 25.45
C HIS A 250 -0.66 6.74 26.78
N ASN A 251 -1.40 6.61 27.88
CA ASN A 251 -0.92 6.86 29.24
C ASN A 251 -0.31 8.26 29.47
N GLN A 252 -0.62 9.23 28.61
CA GLN A 252 -0.10 10.60 28.64
C GLN A 252 -1.25 11.58 28.43
N ASP A 253 -1.00 12.87 28.68
CA ASP A 253 -1.99 13.91 28.41
C ASP A 253 -2.29 13.99 26.91
N ASN A 254 -3.57 14.14 26.57
CA ASN A 254 -3.99 14.33 25.19
C ASN A 254 -3.41 15.64 24.64
N ALA A 255 -2.95 15.61 23.39
CA ALA A 255 -2.52 16.82 22.71
C ALA A 255 -3.72 17.47 22.01
N LEU A 256 -3.89 18.78 22.23
CA LEU A 256 -4.96 19.58 21.66
C LEU A 256 -4.38 20.53 20.60
N GLY A 257 -5.12 20.73 19.52
CA GLY A 257 -4.74 21.67 18.47
C GLY A 257 -5.86 21.86 17.46
N ARG A 258 -5.48 22.32 16.26
CA ARG A 258 -6.39 22.55 15.13
C ARG A 258 -5.77 22.07 13.84
N ARG A 259 -6.62 21.74 12.86
CA ARG A 259 -6.17 21.66 11.47
C ARG A 259 -5.76 23.07 11.02
N ARG A 260 -4.51 23.21 10.60
CA ARG A 260 -3.95 24.49 10.20
C ARG A 260 -4.23 24.75 8.72
N GLU A 261 -4.55 25.97 8.35
CA GLU A 261 -4.59 26.32 6.93
C GLU A 261 -3.16 26.43 6.38
N THR A 262 -2.93 25.91 5.17
CA THR A 262 -1.63 26.07 4.51
C THR A 262 -1.78 26.28 3.02
N GLY A 263 -1.10 27.31 2.50
CA GLY A 263 -0.96 27.54 1.06
C GLY A 263 0.11 26.67 0.41
N ARG A 264 0.80 25.80 1.16
CA ARG A 264 1.80 24.87 0.61
C ARG A 264 1.11 23.62 0.08
N ALA A 265 1.52 23.16 -1.10
CA ALA A 265 1.14 21.83 -1.58
C ALA A 265 1.69 20.77 -0.61
N LEU A 266 0.79 19.96 -0.04
CA LEU A 266 1.12 18.81 0.80
C LEU A 266 0.79 17.51 0.07
N ALA A 267 1.42 16.42 0.49
CA ALA A 267 1.04 15.10 -0.01
C ALA A 267 -0.45 14.84 0.30
N PRO A 268 -1.25 14.27 -0.62
CA PRO A 268 -2.70 14.15 -0.45
C PRO A 268 -3.16 13.34 0.76
N HIS A 269 -2.29 12.51 1.32
CA HIS A 269 -2.57 11.71 2.51
C HIS A 269 -2.35 12.49 3.81
N LEU A 270 -1.81 13.70 3.78
CA LEU A 270 -1.49 14.52 4.95
C LEU A 270 -2.42 15.72 5.10
N PHE A 271 -2.77 16.03 6.35
CA PHE A 271 -3.29 17.32 6.75
C PHE A 271 -2.37 17.99 7.78
N PRO A 272 -2.16 19.31 7.69
CA PRO A 272 -1.30 20.02 8.62
C PRO A 272 -2.03 20.30 9.95
N THR A 273 -1.27 20.36 11.04
CA THR A 273 -1.76 20.81 12.34
C THR A 273 -1.00 22.06 12.80
N ASP A 274 -1.51 22.72 13.83
CA ASP A 274 -0.80 23.79 14.57
C ASP A 274 0.03 23.25 15.75
N ILE A 275 0.04 21.93 15.94
CA ILE A 275 0.73 21.26 17.04
C ILE A 275 2.22 21.16 16.70
N THR A 276 3.08 21.56 17.64
CA THR A 276 4.54 21.58 17.45
C THR A 276 5.28 20.58 18.33
N ARG A 277 4.62 20.02 19.34
CA ARG A 277 5.17 18.99 20.23
C ARG A 277 4.10 17.94 20.49
N LEU A 278 4.47 16.67 20.35
CA LEU A 278 3.65 15.56 20.81
C LEU A 278 4.29 14.94 22.06
N PRO A 279 3.47 14.48 23.02
CA PRO A 279 3.94 13.79 24.21
C PRO A 279 4.79 12.54 23.92
N ASP A 280 4.49 11.82 22.84
CA ASP A 280 5.18 10.62 22.39
C ASP A 280 5.65 10.73 20.93
N ALA A 281 6.15 9.65 20.32
CA ALA A 281 6.63 9.63 18.94
C ALA A 281 5.53 9.69 17.86
N GLY A 282 4.24 9.71 18.24
CA GLY A 282 3.09 9.74 17.34
C GLY A 282 2.41 8.39 17.15
N GLY A 283 1.54 8.30 16.14
CA GLY A 283 0.73 7.12 15.81
C GLY A 283 -0.63 7.07 16.51
N GLY A 284 -0.90 7.99 17.44
CA GLY A 284 -2.21 8.11 18.11
C GLY A 284 -3.32 8.59 17.18
N PRO A 285 -4.59 8.25 17.47
CA PRO A 285 -5.73 8.70 16.69
C PRO A 285 -5.97 10.19 16.85
N VAL A 286 -6.38 10.83 15.76
CA VAL A 286 -6.80 12.23 15.71
C VAL A 286 -8.32 12.26 15.65
N LEU A 287 -8.95 12.90 16.63
CA LEU A 287 -10.39 13.10 16.73
C LEU A 287 -10.77 14.55 16.43
N ASN A 288 -11.94 14.76 15.82
CA ASN A 288 -12.52 16.10 15.71
C ASN A 288 -13.32 16.47 16.97
N GLU A 289 -13.87 17.69 16.97
CA GLU A 289 -14.75 18.21 18.03
C GLU A 289 -15.96 17.33 18.39
N ARG A 290 -16.41 16.45 17.46
CA ARG A 290 -17.50 15.49 17.69
C ARG A 290 -17.02 14.13 18.20
N GLN A 291 -15.76 14.03 18.61
CA GLN A 291 -15.11 12.78 19.02
C GLN A 291 -15.10 11.70 17.92
N MET A 292 -15.16 12.11 16.65
CA MET A 292 -15.05 11.19 15.52
C MET A 292 -13.62 11.14 15.01
N LEU A 293 -13.14 9.94 14.67
CA LEU A 293 -11.82 9.68 14.13
C LEU A 293 -11.68 10.29 12.73
N VAL A 294 -10.68 11.14 12.56
CA VAL A 294 -10.37 11.81 11.29
C VAL A 294 -9.01 11.43 10.72
N GLY A 295 -8.14 10.82 11.52
CA GLY A 295 -6.83 10.38 11.06
C GLY A 295 -5.92 9.85 12.17
N MET A 296 -4.63 9.80 11.88
CA MET A 296 -3.56 9.37 12.77
C MET A 296 -2.47 10.45 12.81
N ILE A 297 -1.92 10.78 13.97
CA ILE A 297 -0.85 11.78 14.03
C ILE A 297 0.51 11.19 13.65
N THR A 298 1.30 11.95 12.90
CA THR A 298 2.68 11.61 12.56
C THR A 298 3.61 12.84 12.66
N ARG A 299 4.87 12.55 12.98
CA ARG A 299 6.00 13.49 12.86
C ARG A 299 6.99 13.11 11.75
N ASN A 300 6.79 11.95 11.12
CA ASN A 300 7.73 11.41 10.14
C ASN A 300 7.38 11.90 8.74
N ILE A 301 7.68 13.18 8.53
CA ILE A 301 7.38 13.90 7.31
C ILE A 301 8.64 14.65 6.87
N SER A 302 8.88 14.70 5.57
CA SER A 302 10.06 15.32 4.96
C SER A 302 9.97 16.86 4.91
N SER A 303 9.49 17.48 5.99
CA SER A 303 9.34 18.93 6.11
C SER A 303 10.31 19.48 7.16
N THR A 304 10.86 20.66 6.92
CA THR A 304 11.64 21.43 7.91
C THR A 304 10.74 22.20 8.91
N SER A 305 9.43 22.01 8.80
CA SER A 305 8.42 22.62 9.69
C SER A 305 8.51 22.05 11.10
N ALA A 306 8.37 22.91 12.11
CA ALA A 306 8.22 22.48 13.51
C ALA A 306 6.85 21.84 13.81
N TYR A 307 5.87 22.01 12.91
CA TYR A 307 4.54 21.43 13.06
C TYR A 307 4.53 19.93 12.75
N VAL A 308 3.72 19.18 13.50
CA VAL A 308 3.37 17.79 13.20
C VAL A 308 2.15 17.74 12.27
N TYR A 309 1.95 16.58 11.64
CA TYR A 309 0.95 16.38 10.60
C TYR A 309 0.06 15.20 10.94
N GLY A 310 -1.17 15.22 10.46
CA GLY A 310 -2.03 14.05 10.51
C GLY A 310 -2.04 13.32 9.17
N VAL A 311 -2.02 11.99 9.22
CA VAL A 311 -2.37 11.13 8.10
C VAL A 311 -3.89 11.00 8.07
N HIS A 312 -4.51 11.33 6.94
CA HIS A 312 -5.97 11.21 6.75
C HIS A 312 -6.44 9.78 7.02
N LEU A 313 -7.59 9.64 7.68
CA LEU A 313 -8.18 8.32 7.95
C LEU A 313 -8.38 7.50 6.67
N VAL A 314 -8.74 8.16 5.55
CA VAL A 314 -8.90 7.50 4.25
C VAL A 314 -7.59 6.86 3.76
N ALA A 315 -6.44 7.46 4.05
CA ALA A 315 -5.14 6.88 3.69
C ALA A 315 -4.83 5.66 4.58
N VAL A 316 -5.12 5.74 5.88
CA VAL A 316 -5.00 4.60 6.81
C VAL A 316 -5.91 3.44 6.39
N GLN A 317 -7.16 3.72 6.04
CA GLN A 317 -8.11 2.72 5.54
C GLN A 317 -7.63 2.09 4.23
N ARG A 318 -7.08 2.89 3.30
CA ARG A 318 -6.48 2.37 2.07
C ARG A 318 -5.32 1.40 2.34
N CYS A 319 -4.47 1.69 3.34
CA CYS A 319 -3.41 0.77 3.75
C CYS A 319 -3.98 -0.58 4.22
N LEU A 320 -5.06 -0.56 5.01
CA LEU A 320 -5.77 -1.77 5.42
C LEU A 320 -6.36 -2.52 4.22
N ASP A 321 -6.99 -1.81 3.27
CA ASP A 321 -7.56 -2.42 2.06
C ASP A 321 -6.49 -3.10 1.19
N ILE A 322 -5.33 -2.46 1.02
CA ILE A 322 -4.18 -3.04 0.32
C ILE A 322 -3.73 -4.31 1.01
N TYR A 323 -3.55 -4.28 2.34
CA TYR A 323 -3.15 -5.46 3.10
C TYR A 323 -4.18 -6.60 2.99
N ASN A 324 -5.47 -6.30 3.08
CA ASN A 324 -6.53 -7.28 2.90
C ASN A 324 -6.54 -7.88 1.49
N TYR A 325 -6.25 -7.08 0.45
CA TYR A 325 -6.10 -7.56 -0.92
C TYR A 325 -4.89 -8.49 -1.06
N GLU A 326 -3.74 -8.13 -0.47
CA GLU A 326 -2.53 -8.96 -0.43
C GLU A 326 -2.85 -10.34 0.20
N LEU A 327 -3.62 -10.37 1.30
CA LEU A 327 -4.03 -11.61 1.99
C LEU A 327 -4.98 -12.52 1.20
N ARG A 328 -5.78 -12.01 0.26
CA ARG A 328 -6.72 -12.85 -0.52
C ARG A 328 -6.00 -13.88 -1.40
N SER A 329 -4.80 -13.54 -1.84
CA SER A 329 -4.02 -14.38 -2.76
C SER A 329 -3.28 -15.52 -2.04
N VAL A 330 -2.69 -15.22 -0.88
CA VAL A 330 -1.86 -16.15 -0.12
C VAL A 330 -2.03 -15.87 1.36
N GLN A 331 -2.41 -16.89 2.13
CA GLN A 331 -2.47 -16.85 3.59
C GLN A 331 -1.07 -17.05 4.18
N ASN A 332 -0.83 -16.57 5.41
CA ASN A 332 0.46 -16.65 6.12
C ASN A 332 1.62 -15.92 5.42
N ARG A 333 1.41 -14.64 5.10
CA ARG A 333 2.48 -13.75 4.65
C ARG A 333 3.37 -13.33 5.82
N GLU A 334 4.66 -13.20 5.56
CA GLU A 334 5.68 -12.75 6.51
C GLU A 334 6.08 -11.30 6.22
N TYR A 335 6.25 -10.51 7.28
CA TYR A 335 6.64 -9.10 7.14
C TYR A 335 8.11 -8.94 6.72
N CYS A 336 8.35 -8.16 5.66
CA CYS A 336 9.69 -7.77 5.23
C CYS A 336 10.13 -6.50 5.96
N SER A 337 11.14 -6.62 6.83
CA SER A 337 11.71 -5.52 7.62
C SER A 337 12.34 -4.38 6.80
N ALA A 338 12.76 -4.67 5.56
CA ALA A 338 13.39 -3.67 4.67
C ALA A 338 12.38 -2.73 4.01
N CYS A 339 11.43 -3.27 3.24
CA CYS A 339 10.46 -2.46 2.49
C CYS A 339 9.09 -2.34 3.16
N GLY A 340 8.83 -3.15 4.18
CA GLY A 340 7.55 -3.20 4.89
C GLY A 340 6.51 -4.13 4.27
N TYR A 341 6.82 -4.85 3.19
CA TYR A 341 5.90 -5.71 2.43
C TYR A 341 5.48 -6.98 3.18
N ALA A 342 4.24 -7.43 2.99
CA ALA A 342 3.76 -8.72 3.50
C ALA A 342 4.08 -9.80 2.45
N SER A 343 5.25 -10.41 2.55
CA SER A 343 5.80 -11.35 1.58
C SER A 343 5.20 -12.74 1.70
N ALA A 344 4.90 -13.36 0.55
CA ALA A 344 4.51 -14.77 0.44
C ALA A 344 5.72 -15.71 0.29
N ALA A 345 6.96 -15.21 0.37
CA ALA A 345 8.16 -16.02 0.17
C ALA A 345 8.19 -17.28 1.04
N ALA A 346 7.88 -17.13 2.34
CA ALA A 346 7.87 -18.26 3.28
C ALA A 346 6.90 -19.39 2.86
N THR A 347 5.79 -19.09 2.19
CA THR A 347 4.75 -20.08 1.87
C THR A 347 5.12 -21.01 0.72
N VAL A 348 6.09 -20.62 -0.12
CA VAL A 348 6.56 -21.41 -1.26
C VAL A 348 8.03 -21.84 -1.10
N GLY A 349 8.61 -21.59 0.07
CA GLY A 349 10.02 -21.82 0.40
C GLY A 349 10.97 -20.78 -0.21
N GLY A 350 10.46 -19.65 -0.70
CA GLY A 350 11.27 -18.55 -1.21
C GLY A 350 12.03 -17.83 -0.09
N PHE A 351 13.24 -17.37 -0.40
CA PHE A 351 14.14 -16.75 0.59
C PHE A 351 14.14 -15.22 0.55
N TYR A 352 13.59 -14.63 -0.51
CA TYR A 352 13.68 -13.22 -0.81
C TYR A 352 12.29 -12.61 -0.93
N CYS A 353 12.15 -11.38 -0.45
CA CYS A 353 10.92 -10.61 -0.60
C CYS A 353 10.63 -10.40 -2.09
N GLU A 354 9.45 -10.80 -2.54
CA GLU A 354 9.01 -10.61 -3.93
C GLU A 354 8.83 -9.13 -4.31
N SER A 355 8.71 -8.24 -3.33
CA SER A 355 8.58 -6.80 -3.57
C SER A 355 9.92 -6.07 -3.65
N CYS A 356 10.93 -6.47 -2.86
CA CYS A 356 12.19 -5.71 -2.76
C CYS A 356 13.49 -6.54 -2.87
N GLY A 357 13.40 -7.86 -3.02
CA GLY A 357 14.56 -8.74 -3.14
C GLY A 357 15.41 -8.91 -1.87
N THR A 358 15.05 -8.28 -0.75
CA THR A 358 15.76 -8.47 0.52
C THR A 358 15.55 -9.89 1.05
N VAL A 359 16.57 -10.45 1.70
CA VAL A 359 16.47 -11.74 2.39
C VAL A 359 15.41 -11.67 3.49
N MET A 360 14.45 -12.57 3.46
CA MET A 360 13.39 -12.65 4.45
C MET A 360 13.91 -13.13 5.81
N PRO A 361 13.28 -12.72 6.93
CA PRO A 361 13.75 -13.07 8.27
C PRO A 361 13.98 -14.56 8.49
N HIS A 362 13.01 -15.41 8.10
CA HIS A 362 13.16 -16.87 8.21
C HIS A 362 14.37 -17.43 7.44
N ALA A 363 14.84 -16.74 6.39
CA ALA A 363 15.87 -17.20 5.46
C ALA A 363 17.29 -16.65 5.76
N GLN A 364 17.47 -15.85 6.81
CA GLN A 364 18.76 -15.23 7.13
C GLN A 364 19.85 -16.26 7.41
N ASN A 365 19.52 -17.31 8.17
CA ASN A 365 20.45 -18.33 8.66
C ASN A 365 20.31 -19.69 7.97
N GLN A 366 19.66 -19.74 6.81
CA GLN A 366 19.44 -20.99 6.06
C GLN A 366 20.32 -21.05 4.82
N THR A 367 20.75 -22.27 4.45
CA THR A 367 21.37 -22.50 3.14
C THR A 367 20.31 -22.36 2.05
N ARG A 368 20.49 -21.39 1.17
CA ARG A 368 19.49 -20.99 0.17
C ARG A 368 19.68 -21.81 -1.11
N ALA A 369 18.93 -22.89 -1.25
CA ALA A 369 18.91 -23.72 -2.45
C ALA A 369 17.64 -23.47 -3.26
N GLN A 370 17.79 -23.20 -4.56
CA GLN A 370 16.67 -22.91 -5.44
C GLN A 370 15.80 -24.15 -5.64
N THR A 371 14.48 -23.99 -5.54
CA THR A 371 13.52 -25.04 -5.87
C THR A 371 12.57 -24.57 -6.99
N PRO A 372 11.95 -25.49 -7.75
CA PRO A 372 10.95 -25.15 -8.75
C PRO A 372 9.70 -24.45 -8.16
N SER A 373 9.33 -24.74 -6.90
CA SER A 373 8.16 -24.14 -6.24
C SER A 373 8.25 -22.62 -6.11
N MET A 374 9.46 -22.06 -6.06
CA MET A 374 9.71 -20.62 -5.96
C MET A 374 9.45 -19.87 -7.27
N ALA A 375 9.48 -20.56 -8.43
CA ALA A 375 9.39 -19.92 -9.74
C ALA A 375 8.05 -19.19 -9.95
N SER A 376 6.97 -19.72 -9.38
CA SER A 376 5.64 -19.10 -9.47
C SER A 376 5.49 -17.83 -8.63
N LEU A 377 6.33 -17.61 -7.62
CA LEU A 377 6.25 -16.41 -6.78
C LEU A 377 6.90 -15.20 -7.44
N TYR A 378 8.01 -15.44 -8.15
CA TYR A 378 8.80 -14.37 -8.73
C TYR A 378 8.49 -14.08 -10.19
N ASP A 379 7.40 -14.67 -10.73
CA ASP A 379 6.95 -14.51 -12.12
C ASP A 379 8.13 -14.47 -13.10
N ASP A 380 8.81 -15.61 -13.27
CA ASP A 380 9.99 -15.80 -14.14
C ASP A 380 9.67 -15.51 -15.64
N ASN A 381 9.37 -14.27 -15.98
CA ASN A 381 8.88 -13.82 -17.30
C ASN A 381 9.70 -12.65 -17.87
N THR A 382 10.82 -12.30 -17.22
CA THR A 382 11.72 -11.25 -17.69
C THR A 382 12.61 -11.76 -18.83
N TYR A 383 12.85 -10.93 -19.84
CA TYR A 383 13.68 -11.32 -21.00
C TYR A 383 15.14 -11.63 -20.63
N LEU A 384 15.69 -10.98 -19.60
CA LEU A 384 17.07 -11.16 -19.15
C LEU A 384 17.16 -12.12 -17.96
N ALA A 385 17.87 -13.24 -18.16
CA ALA A 385 18.13 -14.23 -17.12
C ALA A 385 19.32 -13.80 -16.25
N CYS A 386 19.19 -13.84 -14.92
CA CYS A 386 20.25 -13.49 -13.98
C CYS A 386 21.53 -14.29 -14.24
N THR A 387 22.68 -13.61 -14.40
CA THR A 387 23.97 -14.27 -14.65
C THR A 387 24.43 -15.17 -13.51
N GLN A 388 23.92 -14.94 -12.29
CA GLN A 388 24.33 -15.67 -11.09
C GLN A 388 23.55 -16.97 -10.85
N CYS A 389 22.29 -17.03 -11.29
CA CYS A 389 21.40 -18.15 -10.98
C CYS A 389 20.51 -18.60 -12.14
N GLY A 390 20.55 -17.93 -13.29
CA GLY A 390 19.74 -18.23 -14.47
C GLY A 390 18.26 -17.83 -14.37
N ALA A 391 17.83 -17.22 -13.26
CA ALA A 391 16.44 -16.84 -13.02
C ALA A 391 15.95 -15.73 -13.96
N ARG A 392 14.66 -15.75 -14.33
CA ARG A 392 14.01 -14.68 -15.12
C ARG A 392 13.05 -13.85 -14.27
N ALA A 393 13.23 -13.92 -12.95
CA ALA A 393 12.45 -13.29 -11.89
C ALA A 393 12.51 -11.75 -11.86
N GLY A 394 13.35 -11.12 -12.70
CA GLY A 394 13.60 -9.69 -12.65
C GLY A 394 14.52 -9.28 -11.50
N PHE A 395 14.74 -7.96 -11.39
CA PHE A 395 15.66 -7.35 -10.43
C PHE A 395 14.97 -6.22 -9.66
N TYR A 396 15.31 -6.08 -8.38
CA TYR A 396 14.94 -4.92 -7.57
C TYR A 396 16.19 -4.32 -6.94
N ASN A 397 16.39 -3.01 -7.13
CA ASN A 397 17.57 -2.30 -6.65
C ASN A 397 18.91 -2.99 -7.03
N GLY A 398 18.95 -3.52 -8.25
CA GLY A 398 20.09 -4.27 -8.77
C GLY A 398 20.24 -5.70 -8.23
N LEU A 399 19.37 -6.19 -7.35
CA LEU A 399 19.43 -7.55 -6.83
C LEU A 399 18.42 -8.45 -7.53
N CYS A 400 18.82 -9.65 -7.92
CA CYS A 400 17.92 -10.64 -8.51
C CYS A 400 16.86 -11.07 -7.49
N LEU A 401 15.58 -10.99 -7.85
CA LEU A 401 14.48 -11.36 -6.94
C LEU A 401 14.52 -12.85 -6.55
N ARG A 402 15.21 -13.71 -7.30
CA ARG A 402 15.31 -15.15 -7.02
C ARG A 402 16.53 -15.55 -6.19
N CYS A 403 17.71 -15.00 -6.45
CA CYS A 403 18.95 -15.39 -5.74
C CYS A 403 19.53 -14.29 -4.84
N GLY A 404 18.95 -13.10 -4.83
CA GLY A 404 19.38 -11.94 -4.05
C GLY A 404 20.79 -11.43 -4.35
N ARG A 405 21.44 -11.92 -5.41
CA ARG A 405 22.76 -11.44 -5.84
C ARG A 405 22.60 -10.28 -6.81
N ALA A 406 23.61 -9.41 -6.82
CA ALA A 406 23.68 -8.31 -7.77
C ALA A 406 23.64 -8.82 -9.22
N GLY A 407 22.76 -8.22 -10.02
CA GLY A 407 22.71 -8.39 -11.46
C GLY A 407 23.88 -7.67 -12.11
N ASP A 408 24.22 -8.12 -13.32
CA ASP A 408 25.10 -7.35 -14.19
C ASP A 408 24.45 -5.99 -14.48
N PRO A 409 25.20 -4.87 -14.52
CA PRO A 409 24.69 -3.55 -14.90
C PRO A 409 23.81 -3.53 -16.16
N ALA A 410 24.04 -4.44 -17.12
CA ALA A 410 23.22 -4.58 -18.32
C ALA A 410 21.83 -5.23 -18.06
N GLN A 411 21.65 -5.93 -16.94
CA GLN A 411 20.41 -6.62 -16.52
C GLN A 411 19.53 -5.78 -15.60
N VAL A 412 20.07 -4.69 -15.07
CA VAL A 412 19.45 -3.85 -14.02
C VAL A 412 18.84 -2.56 -14.59
N ARG A 413 19.07 -2.25 -15.88
CA ARG A 413 18.63 -1.02 -16.54
C ARG A 413 17.15 -0.99 -16.91
#